data_AF-M1ER98-F1
#
_entry.id   AF-M1ER98-F1
#
_cell.length_a   1.000
_cell.length_b   1.000
_cell.length_c   1.000
_cell.angle_alpha   90.00
_cell.angle_beta   90.00
_cell.angle_gamma   90.00
#
_symmetry.space_group_name_H-M   'P 1'
#
loop_
_entity.id
_entity.type
_entity.pdbx_description
1 polymer ?
#
loop_
_entity_poly.entity_id
_entity_poly.type
_entity_poly.pdbx_seq_one_letter_code
_entity_poly.pdbx_strand_id
1 'polypeptide(L)'
;GIIALTLEANKNLTWRDMQHLVVQTSKPAHLNANDWATNGVGRKVSHSYGYGLLDAGAMVTLAQNWTTVPPQRKCIIDILTEPKDIGKRLEVRKTVTACLGEPSHITRLEHAQARLTLSYNRRGDLAIHLVSPMGTRSTLLAARPHDYSADGFNDWAFMTTHSWDEDPSGEWVLEIENTSEANNYGTLTKFTLVLYGTAPEGPHTPPESSGCKTLTTSQACVVCEEGFSLHQKTCVQHCPPGFTPQVLDTHYSTENDVETIRASVCTPCHSSCATCQGLAPTDPHRLPQLPQPCLAGPRGADVLPTEPEQPRVAPAAAAAPEAAHRGGGGAAAAGRAAALTPA
;
A
#
# COMPACT_ATOMS: atom_id res chain seq x y z
N GLY A 1 9.81 -27.77 -2.84
CA GLY A 1 9.62 -27.91 -4.29
C GLY A 1 9.72 -26.56 -4.97
N ILE A 2 8.58 -25.89 -5.18
CA ILE A 2 8.50 -24.62 -5.93
C ILE A 2 9.45 -23.54 -5.40
N ILE A 3 9.46 -23.28 -4.09
CA ILE A 3 10.37 -22.29 -3.46
C ILE A 3 11.85 -22.56 -3.80
N ALA A 4 12.26 -23.82 -3.93
CA ALA A 4 13.63 -24.17 -4.30
C ALA A 4 13.94 -23.79 -5.75
N LEU A 5 12.99 -23.96 -6.68
CA LEU A 5 13.13 -23.52 -8.07
C LEU A 5 13.23 -21.99 -8.15
N THR A 6 12.43 -21.29 -7.35
CA THR A 6 12.48 -19.82 -7.25
C THR A 6 13.82 -19.33 -6.70
N LEU A 7 14.37 -20.00 -5.68
CA LEU A 7 15.72 -19.71 -5.16
C LEU A 7 16.84 -20.08 -6.15
N GLU A 8 16.65 -21.12 -6.97
CA GLU A 8 17.59 -21.45 -8.03
C GLU A 8 17.65 -20.33 -9.08
N ALA A 9 16.49 -19.75 -9.43
CA ALA A 9 16.40 -18.63 -10.35
C ALA A 9 17.00 -17.33 -9.78
N ASN A 10 16.87 -17.09 -8.48
CA ASN A 10 17.51 -15.96 -7.79
C ASN A 10 17.92 -16.36 -6.36
N LYS A 11 19.22 -16.60 -6.17
CA LYS A 11 19.80 -17.01 -4.88
C LYS A 11 19.89 -15.89 -3.85
N ASN A 12 19.68 -14.63 -4.27
CA ASN A 12 19.79 -13.45 -3.42
C ASN A 12 18.45 -13.10 -2.73
N LEU A 13 17.37 -13.83 -3.01
CA LEU A 13 16.08 -13.60 -2.39
C LEU A 13 16.16 -13.82 -0.88
N THR A 14 15.72 -12.81 -0.13
CA THR A 14 15.54 -12.93 1.32
C THR A 14 14.26 -13.72 1.63
N TRP A 15 14.08 -14.06 2.91
CA TRP A 15 12.86 -14.72 3.36
C TRP A 15 11.59 -13.88 3.13
N ARG A 16 11.71 -12.54 3.17
CA ARG A 16 10.60 -11.61 2.87
C ARG A 16 10.33 -11.54 1.38
N ASP A 17 11.37 -11.46 0.55
CA ASP A 17 11.23 -11.47 -0.91
C ASP A 17 10.43 -12.71 -1.37
N MET A 18 10.73 -13.88 -0.79
CA MET A 18 9.98 -15.10 -1.11
C MET A 18 8.48 -14.96 -0.79
N GLN A 19 8.12 -14.32 0.32
CA GLN A 19 6.71 -14.08 0.67
C GLN A 19 6.05 -13.09 -0.30
N HIS A 20 6.74 -11.99 -0.64
CA HIS A 20 6.27 -11.04 -1.65
C HIS A 20 6.01 -11.72 -3.00
N LEU A 21 6.92 -12.59 -3.46
CA LEU A 21 6.74 -13.36 -4.68
C LEU A 21 5.49 -14.24 -4.61
N VAL A 22 5.26 -14.94 -3.50
CA VAL A 22 4.04 -15.75 -3.31
C VAL A 22 2.79 -14.89 -3.39
N VAL A 23 2.75 -13.76 -2.68
CA VAL A 23 1.60 -12.83 -2.68
C VAL A 23 1.29 -12.30 -4.09
N GLN A 24 2.32 -11.97 -4.86
CA GLN A 24 2.15 -11.37 -6.19
C GLN A 24 1.83 -12.37 -7.31
N THR A 25 2.24 -13.63 -7.16
CA THR A 25 2.18 -14.62 -8.25
C THR A 25 1.10 -15.70 -8.07
N SER A 26 0.61 -15.90 -6.85
CA SER A 26 -0.44 -16.88 -6.56
C SER A 26 -1.71 -16.61 -7.35
N LYS A 27 -2.43 -17.70 -7.70
CA LYS A 27 -3.60 -17.64 -8.56
C LYS A 27 -4.86 -18.07 -7.80
N PRO A 28 -5.89 -17.22 -7.69
CA PRO A 28 -7.18 -17.60 -7.09
C PRO A 28 -8.05 -18.43 -8.06
N ALA A 29 -7.69 -18.49 -9.35
CA ALA A 29 -8.48 -19.19 -10.36
C ALA A 29 -8.65 -20.68 -10.03
N HIS A 30 -9.84 -21.21 -10.31
CA HIS A 30 -10.20 -22.62 -10.11
C HIS A 30 -10.18 -23.12 -8.65
N LEU A 31 -10.07 -22.21 -7.67
CA LEU A 31 -10.22 -22.51 -6.25
C LEU A 31 -11.58 -22.02 -5.74
N ASN A 32 -12.40 -22.95 -5.25
CA ASN A 32 -13.75 -22.66 -4.79
C ASN A 32 -13.77 -22.41 -3.28
N ALA A 33 -14.06 -21.18 -2.87
CA ALA A 33 -14.32 -20.81 -1.49
C ALA A 33 -15.39 -19.72 -1.42
N ASN A 34 -16.13 -19.68 -0.32
CA ASN A 34 -17.20 -18.70 -0.10
C ASN A 34 -16.68 -17.38 0.53
N ASP A 35 -15.41 -17.34 0.91
CA ASP A 35 -14.77 -16.26 1.66
C ASP A 35 -13.79 -15.42 0.82
N TRP A 36 -13.78 -15.60 -0.50
CA TRP A 36 -12.95 -14.77 -1.39
C TRP A 36 -13.36 -13.31 -1.28
N ALA A 37 -12.44 -12.47 -0.82
CA ALA A 37 -12.58 -11.03 -0.76
C ALA A 37 -11.47 -10.35 -1.56
N THR A 38 -11.72 -9.13 -2.02
CA THR A 38 -10.69 -8.30 -2.67
C THR A 38 -10.15 -7.31 -1.64
N ASN A 39 -8.83 -7.26 -1.47
CA ASN A 39 -8.18 -6.36 -0.53
C ASN A 39 -8.01 -4.94 -1.11
N GLY A 40 -7.46 -4.01 -0.33
CA GLY A 40 -7.33 -2.59 -0.67
C GLY A 40 -6.46 -2.31 -1.91
N VAL A 41 -5.57 -3.23 -2.26
CA VAL A 41 -4.70 -3.15 -3.45
C VAL A 41 -5.20 -4.00 -4.63
N GLY A 42 -6.44 -4.50 -4.55
CA GLY A 42 -7.11 -5.19 -5.66
C GLY A 42 -6.79 -6.68 -5.81
N ARG A 43 -6.17 -7.32 -4.80
CA ARG A 43 -5.86 -8.76 -4.83
C ARG A 43 -6.97 -9.57 -4.17
N LYS A 44 -7.32 -10.71 -4.77
CA LYS A 44 -8.24 -11.67 -4.15
C LYS A 44 -7.50 -12.47 -3.07
N VAL A 45 -8.12 -12.58 -1.90
CA VAL A 45 -7.61 -13.32 -0.75
C VAL A 45 -8.73 -14.10 -0.08
N SER A 46 -8.44 -15.30 0.42
CA SER A 46 -9.35 -16.20 1.14
C SER A 46 -8.67 -16.68 2.41
N HIS A 47 -9.41 -16.86 3.50
CA HIS A 47 -8.86 -17.44 4.73
C HIS A 47 -8.52 -18.93 4.56
N SER A 48 -9.15 -19.60 3.58
CA SER A 48 -8.87 -21.00 3.24
C SER A 48 -7.64 -21.15 2.33
N TYR A 49 -7.41 -20.20 1.42
CA TYR A 49 -6.41 -20.34 0.35
C TYR A 49 -5.33 -19.24 0.33
N GLY A 50 -5.37 -18.27 1.23
CA GLY A 50 -4.54 -17.07 1.15
C GLY A 50 -4.74 -16.36 -0.19
N TYR A 51 -3.65 -16.04 -0.88
CA TYR A 51 -3.66 -15.44 -2.22
C TYR A 51 -3.94 -16.43 -3.36
N GLY A 52 -4.11 -17.72 -3.06
CA GLY A 52 -4.44 -18.77 -4.02
C GLY A 52 -3.34 -19.80 -4.22
N LEU A 53 -3.42 -20.53 -5.34
CA LEU A 53 -2.50 -21.61 -5.65
C LEU A 53 -1.14 -21.05 -6.09
N LEU A 54 -0.06 -21.66 -5.60
CA LEU A 54 1.30 -21.30 -6.04
C LEU A 54 1.49 -21.61 -7.53
N ASP A 55 2.00 -20.63 -8.27
CA ASP A 55 2.36 -20.75 -9.68
C ASP A 55 3.88 -20.76 -9.82
N ALA A 56 4.46 -21.94 -10.04
CA ALA A 56 5.90 -22.10 -10.10
C ALA A 56 6.55 -21.30 -11.24
N GLY A 57 5.89 -21.24 -12.41
CA GLY A 57 6.39 -20.49 -13.56
C GLY A 57 6.40 -19.00 -13.28
N ALA A 58 5.28 -18.47 -12.79
CA ALA A 58 5.18 -17.05 -12.43
C ALA A 58 6.15 -16.66 -11.32
N MET A 59 6.33 -17.50 -10.30
CA MET A 59 7.31 -17.27 -9.23
C MET A 59 8.74 -17.19 -9.75
N VAL A 60 9.16 -18.16 -10.58
CA VAL A 60 10.51 -18.18 -11.17
C VAL A 60 10.73 -16.98 -12.10
N THR A 61 9.76 -16.67 -12.97
CA THR A 61 9.86 -15.54 -13.89
C THR A 61 9.96 -14.21 -13.14
N LEU A 62 9.16 -14.00 -12.10
CA LEU A 62 9.22 -12.76 -11.30
C LEU A 62 10.51 -12.67 -10.49
N ALA A 63 11.02 -13.80 -9.97
CA ALA A 63 12.26 -13.85 -9.19
C ALA A 63 13.51 -13.40 -9.97
N GLN A 64 13.59 -13.69 -11.28
CA GLN A 64 14.76 -13.37 -12.11
C GLN A 64 15.09 -11.87 -12.14
N ASN A 65 14.07 -11.02 -12.12
CA ASN A 65 14.19 -9.56 -12.16
C ASN A 65 13.71 -8.91 -10.85
N TRP A 66 13.71 -9.66 -9.74
CA TRP A 66 13.24 -9.18 -8.46
C TRP A 66 14.27 -8.25 -7.79
N THR A 67 13.83 -7.06 -7.39
CA THR A 67 14.60 -6.16 -6.53
C THR A 67 14.28 -6.47 -5.08
N THR A 68 15.31 -6.78 -4.29
CA THR A 68 15.17 -7.04 -2.85
C THR A 68 14.45 -5.90 -2.14
N VAL A 69 13.46 -6.24 -1.31
CA VAL A 69 12.68 -5.25 -0.58
C VAL A 69 13.52 -4.50 0.46
N PRO A 70 13.19 -3.24 0.79
CA PRO A 70 13.90 -2.46 1.82
C PRO A 70 13.92 -3.15 3.19
N PRO A 71 14.77 -2.69 4.13
CA PRO A 71 14.81 -3.18 5.49
C PRO A 71 13.42 -3.19 6.15
N GLN A 72 13.11 -4.28 6.85
CA GLN A 72 11.81 -4.42 7.50
C GLN A 72 11.69 -3.41 8.64
N ARG A 73 10.58 -2.67 8.64
CA ARG A 73 10.20 -1.77 9.73
C ARG A 73 9.13 -2.44 10.58
N LYS A 74 9.09 -2.06 11.86
CA LYS A 74 8.11 -2.53 12.84
C LYS A 74 7.55 -1.33 13.60
N CYS A 75 6.26 -1.04 13.39
CA CYS A 75 5.52 -0.02 14.11
C CYS A 75 4.63 -0.70 15.17
N ILE A 76 4.73 -0.25 16.42
CA ILE A 76 3.99 -0.83 17.57
C ILE A 76 3.07 0.26 18.10
N ILE A 77 1.77 -0.03 18.18
CA ILE A 77 0.75 0.95 18.54
C ILE A 77 -0.14 0.33 19.62
N ASP A 78 -0.11 0.88 20.83
CA ASP A 78 -1.05 0.51 21.88
C ASP A 78 -2.38 1.25 21.66
N ILE A 79 -3.45 0.48 21.53
CA ILE A 79 -4.75 0.99 21.06
C ILE A 79 -5.64 1.39 22.23
N LEU A 80 -5.66 0.59 23.29
CA LEU A 80 -6.55 0.79 24.43
C LEU A 80 -5.94 1.75 25.45
N THR A 81 -6.76 2.67 25.93
CA THR A 81 -6.46 3.53 27.08
C THR A 81 -7.03 2.97 28.39
N GLU A 82 -8.04 2.11 28.29
CA GLU A 82 -8.75 1.48 29.40
C GLU A 82 -9.30 0.11 28.97
N PRO A 83 -9.55 -0.81 29.91
CA PRO A 83 -10.22 -2.08 29.61
C PRO A 83 -11.63 -1.86 29.05
N LYS A 84 -12.05 -2.73 28.13
CA LYS A 84 -13.39 -2.69 27.50
C LYS A 84 -14.14 -3.98 27.76
N ASP A 85 -15.39 -3.86 28.20
CA ASP A 85 -16.30 -5.01 28.30
C ASP A 85 -16.60 -5.56 26.90
N ILE A 86 -16.55 -6.89 26.76
CA ILE A 86 -16.81 -7.56 25.49
C ILE A 86 -18.31 -7.76 25.28
N GLY A 87 -19.03 -8.17 26.32
CA GLY A 87 -20.46 -8.50 26.26
C GLY A 87 -20.83 -9.40 25.07
N LYS A 88 -21.87 -8.99 24.32
CA LYS A 88 -22.32 -9.67 23.08
C LYS A 88 -21.50 -9.26 21.85
N ARG A 89 -21.10 -7.99 21.76
CA ARG A 89 -20.27 -7.44 20.67
C ARG A 89 -19.51 -6.22 21.20
N LEU A 90 -18.21 -6.19 20.94
CA LEU A 90 -17.32 -5.07 21.17
C LEU A 90 -16.69 -4.64 19.85
N GLU A 91 -16.63 -3.33 19.64
CA GLU A 91 -15.95 -2.71 18.52
C GLU A 91 -14.98 -1.65 19.04
N VAL A 92 -13.72 -1.73 18.62
CA VAL A 92 -12.67 -0.78 18.97
C VAL A 92 -12.15 -0.14 17.70
N ARG A 93 -12.37 1.17 17.55
CA ARG A 93 -11.88 1.97 16.43
C ARG A 93 -10.68 2.81 16.85
N LYS A 94 -9.66 2.86 16.00
CA LYS A 94 -8.50 3.72 16.22
C LYS A 94 -7.91 4.20 14.91
N THR A 95 -7.85 5.51 14.74
CA THR A 95 -7.04 6.12 13.69
C THR A 95 -5.57 6.11 14.09
N VAL A 96 -4.73 5.58 13.20
CA VAL A 96 -3.28 5.47 13.39
C VAL A 96 -2.55 6.17 12.25
N THR A 97 -1.38 6.73 12.54
CA THR A 97 -0.49 7.35 11.55
C THR A 97 0.59 6.40 11.03
N ALA A 98 0.55 5.12 11.44
CA ALA A 98 1.55 4.12 11.11
C ALA A 98 3.01 4.59 11.36
N CYS A 99 3.24 5.19 12.54
CA CYS A 99 4.53 5.72 12.98
C CYS A 99 5.08 6.84 12.06
N LEU A 100 4.21 7.67 11.46
CA LEU A 100 4.62 8.83 10.67
C LEU A 100 5.61 9.72 11.45
N GLY A 101 6.72 10.08 10.81
CA GLY A 101 7.81 10.87 11.40
C GLY A 101 8.92 10.05 12.05
N GLU A 102 8.73 8.75 12.24
CA GLU A 102 9.70 7.86 12.88
C GLU A 102 10.42 6.93 11.88
N PRO A 103 11.61 6.39 12.21
CA PRO A 103 12.27 5.38 11.38
C PRO A 103 11.43 4.10 11.17
N SER A 104 10.46 3.85 12.05
CA SER A 104 9.50 2.75 11.99
C SER A 104 8.27 3.06 11.12
N HIS A 105 8.22 4.21 10.43
CA HIS A 105 7.11 4.57 9.55
C HIS A 105 6.88 3.53 8.46
N ILE A 106 5.63 3.10 8.26
CA ILE A 106 5.26 2.10 7.24
C ILE A 106 4.17 2.69 6.35
N THR A 107 4.35 2.57 5.04
CA THR A 107 3.34 2.90 4.01
C THR A 107 2.99 1.72 3.10
N ARG A 108 3.76 0.63 3.17
CA ARG A 108 3.46 -0.64 2.50
C ARG A 108 3.53 -1.77 3.51
N LEU A 109 2.35 -2.27 3.89
CA LEU A 109 2.20 -3.30 4.91
C LEU A 109 2.62 -4.69 4.38
N GLU A 110 3.20 -5.51 5.25
CA GLU A 110 3.48 -6.94 5.02
C GLU A 110 2.58 -7.78 5.93
N HIS A 111 2.93 -7.83 7.22
CA HIS A 111 2.15 -8.51 8.25
C HIS A 111 1.53 -7.48 9.20
N ALA A 112 0.27 -7.70 9.58
CA ALA A 112 -0.32 -7.03 10.73
C ALA A 112 -0.63 -8.04 11.83
N GLN A 113 -0.37 -7.65 13.07
CA GLN A 113 -0.77 -8.42 14.24
C GLN A 113 -1.68 -7.60 15.14
N ALA A 114 -2.77 -8.22 15.60
CA ALA A 114 -3.50 -7.75 16.76
C ALA A 114 -3.09 -8.61 17.96
N ARG A 115 -2.28 -8.04 18.85
CA ARG A 115 -1.87 -8.69 20.09
C ARG A 115 -2.90 -8.40 21.16
N LEU A 116 -3.64 -9.43 21.56
CA LEU A 116 -4.79 -9.28 22.45
C LEU A 116 -4.55 -9.96 23.79
N THR A 117 -4.85 -9.25 24.86
CA THR A 117 -5.06 -9.83 26.19
C THR A 117 -6.52 -9.63 26.56
N LEU A 118 -7.24 -10.73 26.74
CA LEU A 118 -8.65 -10.72 27.12
C LEU A 118 -9.01 -11.90 28.01
N SER A 119 -9.97 -11.68 28.90
CA SER A 119 -10.67 -12.74 29.63
C SER A 119 -11.99 -13.05 28.93
N TYR A 120 -12.42 -14.31 28.95
CA TYR A 120 -13.74 -14.71 28.47
C TYR A 120 -14.15 -16.05 29.07
N ASN A 121 -15.42 -16.19 29.48
CA ASN A 121 -15.90 -17.41 30.15
C ASN A 121 -15.98 -18.64 29.23
N ARG A 122 -16.16 -18.46 27.91
CA ARG A 122 -16.10 -19.54 26.91
C ARG A 122 -15.47 -19.08 25.61
N ARG A 123 -14.16 -19.29 25.48
CA ARG A 123 -13.33 -18.73 24.40
C ARG A 123 -13.78 -19.14 22.98
N GLY A 124 -14.30 -20.35 22.80
CA GLY A 124 -14.74 -20.86 21.50
C GLY A 124 -15.94 -20.15 20.90
N ASP A 125 -16.68 -19.37 21.69
CA ASP A 125 -17.81 -18.57 21.20
C ASP A 125 -17.40 -17.23 20.61
N LEU A 126 -16.13 -16.84 20.75
CA LEU A 126 -15.60 -15.62 20.18
C LEU A 126 -15.32 -15.78 18.69
N ALA A 127 -15.78 -14.81 17.90
CA ALA A 127 -15.17 -14.49 16.62
C ALA A 127 -14.53 -13.11 16.68
N ILE A 128 -13.33 -12.98 16.09
CA ILE A 128 -12.53 -11.77 16.14
C ILE A 128 -12.16 -11.37 14.72
N HIS A 129 -12.39 -10.12 14.39
CA HIS A 129 -12.11 -9.55 13.07
C HIS A 129 -11.31 -8.26 13.20
N LEU A 130 -10.45 -8.01 12.22
CA LEU A 130 -9.67 -6.78 12.10
C LEU A 130 -9.90 -6.20 10.70
N VAL A 131 -10.34 -4.94 10.65
CA VAL A 131 -10.56 -4.21 9.40
C VAL A 131 -9.46 -3.18 9.23
N SER A 132 -8.78 -3.19 8.07
CA SER A 132 -7.79 -2.20 7.71
C SER A 132 -8.42 -0.87 7.28
N PRO A 133 -7.65 0.24 7.22
CA PRO A 133 -8.14 1.53 6.73
C PRO A 133 -8.68 1.49 5.29
N MET A 134 -8.18 0.54 4.48
CA MET A 134 -8.65 0.33 3.10
C MET A 134 -9.87 -0.59 3.00
N GLY A 135 -10.43 -1.04 4.13
CA GLY A 135 -11.65 -1.83 4.20
C GLY A 135 -11.46 -3.35 4.16
N THR A 136 -10.22 -3.84 4.20
CA THR A 136 -9.95 -5.29 4.18
C THR A 136 -10.25 -5.91 5.53
N ARG A 137 -11.29 -6.75 5.58
CA ARG A 137 -11.73 -7.44 6.79
C ARG A 137 -11.06 -8.81 6.94
N SER A 138 -10.20 -8.94 7.94
CA SER A 138 -9.48 -10.17 8.29
C SER A 138 -10.15 -10.86 9.48
N THR A 139 -10.64 -12.09 9.30
CA THR A 139 -10.98 -12.99 10.43
C THR A 139 -9.71 -13.45 11.12
N LEU A 140 -9.50 -12.96 12.35
CA LEU A 140 -8.37 -13.32 13.21
C LEU A 140 -8.66 -14.58 14.02
N LEU A 141 -9.92 -14.78 14.40
CA LEU A 141 -10.41 -15.98 15.09
C LEU A 141 -11.83 -16.25 14.60
N ALA A 142 -12.06 -17.46 14.08
CA ALA A 142 -13.40 -17.97 13.84
C ALA A 142 -13.92 -18.68 15.11
N ALA A 143 -15.25 -18.81 15.22
CA ALA A 143 -15.86 -19.60 16.29
C ALA A 143 -15.33 -21.04 16.29
N ARG A 144 -15.06 -21.59 17.47
CA ARG A 144 -14.52 -22.94 17.69
C ARG A 144 -15.44 -23.70 18.64
N PRO A 145 -16.43 -24.47 18.14
CA PRO A 145 -17.45 -25.11 18.97
C PRO A 145 -16.90 -26.01 20.09
N HIS A 146 -15.71 -26.57 19.91
CA HIS A 146 -15.07 -27.47 20.87
C HIS A 146 -14.14 -26.77 21.88
N ASP A 147 -13.95 -25.44 21.79
CA ASP A 147 -13.11 -24.69 22.72
C ASP A 147 -13.95 -24.12 23.87
N TYR A 148 -14.05 -24.89 24.95
CA TYR A 148 -14.82 -24.51 26.16
C TYR A 148 -13.96 -23.81 27.23
N SER A 149 -12.73 -23.43 26.91
CA SER A 149 -11.80 -22.83 27.89
C SER A 149 -12.26 -21.45 28.37
N ALA A 150 -11.97 -21.17 29.65
CA ALA A 150 -12.18 -19.88 30.29
C ALA A 150 -10.87 -19.06 30.43
N ASP A 151 -9.77 -19.52 29.84
CA ASP A 151 -8.43 -18.91 30.01
C ASP A 151 -8.27 -17.62 29.18
N GLY A 152 -9.22 -17.35 28.27
CA GLY A 152 -9.13 -16.22 27.35
C GLY A 152 -7.89 -16.28 26.45
N PHE A 153 -7.32 -15.12 26.16
CA PHE A 153 -6.06 -14.96 25.44
C PHE A 153 -5.11 -14.06 26.24
N ASN A 154 -3.84 -14.41 26.30
CA ASN A 154 -2.81 -13.66 27.02
C ASN A 154 -1.71 -13.20 26.06
N ASP A 155 -1.69 -11.90 25.73
CA ASP A 155 -0.78 -11.28 24.75
C ASP A 155 -0.65 -12.08 23.44
N TRP A 156 -1.77 -12.70 23.01
CA TRP A 156 -1.78 -13.59 21.85
C TRP A 156 -1.74 -12.79 20.56
N ALA A 157 -0.73 -13.04 19.73
CA ALA A 157 -0.51 -12.31 18.48
C ALA A 157 -1.26 -12.95 17.31
N PHE A 158 -2.53 -12.58 17.13
CA PHE A 158 -3.26 -12.92 15.90
C PHE A 158 -2.65 -12.17 14.72
N MET A 159 -2.35 -12.87 13.63
CA MET A 159 -1.67 -12.30 12.47
C MET A 159 -2.53 -12.43 11.22
N THR A 160 -2.52 -11.40 10.38
CA THR A 160 -3.13 -11.41 9.04
C THR A 160 -2.13 -10.99 7.98
N THR A 161 -2.21 -11.64 6.82
CA THR A 161 -1.51 -11.27 5.59
C THR A 161 -2.44 -10.62 4.56
N HIS A 162 -3.75 -10.49 4.84
CA HIS A 162 -4.74 -10.11 3.82
C HIS A 162 -4.59 -8.65 3.36
N SER A 163 -4.00 -7.80 4.21
CA SER A 163 -3.72 -6.39 3.92
C SER A 163 -2.32 -6.14 3.36
N TRP A 164 -1.67 -7.16 2.79
CA TRP A 164 -0.34 -7.00 2.18
C TRP A 164 -0.36 -5.93 1.07
N ASP A 165 0.67 -5.08 1.07
CA ASP A 165 0.89 -3.86 0.28
C ASP A 165 -0.10 -2.70 0.51
N GLU A 166 -1.06 -2.82 1.43
CA GLU A 166 -1.93 -1.70 1.78
C GLU A 166 -1.15 -0.61 2.53
N ASP A 167 -1.63 0.64 2.42
CA ASP A 167 -1.22 1.71 3.33
C ASP A 167 -1.94 1.53 4.67
N PRO A 168 -1.22 1.27 5.78
CA PRO A 168 -1.84 1.02 7.07
C PRO A 168 -2.22 2.31 7.82
N SER A 169 -2.00 3.49 7.25
CA SER A 169 -2.43 4.77 7.81
C SER A 169 -3.95 4.94 7.70
N GLY A 170 -4.59 5.38 8.80
CA GLY A 170 -6.04 5.59 8.86
C GLY A 170 -6.71 4.78 9.98
N GLU A 171 -8.04 4.59 9.87
CA GLU A 171 -8.83 3.93 10.90
C GLU A 171 -8.74 2.40 10.82
N TRP A 172 -8.27 1.77 11.89
CA TRP A 172 -8.39 0.32 12.11
C TRP A 172 -9.58 0.03 13.01
N VAL A 173 -10.28 -1.07 12.72
CA VAL A 173 -11.42 -1.54 13.51
C VAL A 173 -11.20 -2.96 13.96
N LEU A 174 -11.18 -3.19 15.27
CA LEU A 174 -11.22 -4.52 15.88
C LEU A 174 -12.66 -4.83 16.28
N GLU A 175 -13.18 -5.96 15.82
CA GLU A 175 -14.49 -6.49 16.20
C GLU A 175 -14.30 -7.77 17.01
N ILE A 176 -14.95 -7.86 18.16
CA ILE A 176 -15.03 -9.08 18.96
C ILE A 176 -16.51 -9.37 19.17
N GLU A 177 -16.98 -10.53 18.74
CA GLU A 177 -18.38 -10.92 18.83
C GLU A 177 -18.57 -12.27 19.51
N ASN A 178 -19.64 -12.39 20.27
CA ASN A 178 -20.13 -13.65 20.79
C ASN A 178 -21.10 -14.28 19.78
N THR A 179 -20.64 -15.34 19.13
CA THR A 179 -21.37 -16.09 18.11
C THR A 179 -22.44 -17.03 18.69
N SER A 180 -22.48 -17.17 20.01
CA SER A 180 -23.46 -18.00 20.73
C SER A 180 -24.62 -17.16 21.29
N GLU A 181 -25.77 -17.78 21.49
CA GLU A 181 -26.92 -17.19 22.21
C GLU A 181 -26.71 -17.16 23.74
N ALA A 182 -25.65 -17.80 24.24
CA ALA A 182 -25.30 -17.76 25.66
C ALA A 182 -24.89 -16.34 26.09
N ASN A 183 -25.27 -15.95 27.31
CA ASN A 183 -24.85 -14.70 27.95
C ASN A 183 -23.40 -14.82 28.45
N ASN A 184 -22.46 -14.91 27.50
CA ASN A 184 -21.03 -14.92 27.78
C ASN A 184 -20.54 -13.53 28.18
N TYR A 185 -19.45 -13.49 28.93
CA TYR A 185 -18.89 -12.27 29.51
C TYR A 185 -17.36 -12.33 29.54
N GLY A 186 -16.75 -11.15 29.52
CA GLY A 186 -15.30 -11.00 29.61
C GLY A 186 -14.84 -9.61 29.22
N THR A 187 -13.55 -9.36 29.35
CA THR A 187 -12.99 -8.02 29.23
C THR A 187 -11.74 -8.07 28.35
N LEU A 188 -11.67 -7.16 27.38
CA LEU A 188 -10.45 -6.88 26.63
C LEU A 188 -9.62 -5.88 27.43
N THR A 189 -8.43 -6.28 27.86
CA THR A 189 -7.56 -5.45 28.71
C THR A 189 -6.36 -4.88 27.97
N LYS A 190 -5.92 -5.53 26.88
CA LYS A 190 -4.84 -5.04 26.03
C LYS A 190 -5.13 -5.32 24.56
N PHE A 191 -4.90 -4.32 23.73
CA PHE A 191 -4.82 -4.47 22.28
C PHE A 191 -3.64 -3.64 21.79
N THR A 192 -2.61 -4.32 21.30
CA THR A 192 -1.48 -3.71 20.60
C THR A 192 -1.55 -4.09 19.12
N LEU A 193 -1.67 -3.10 18.25
CA LEU A 193 -1.54 -3.27 16.81
C LEU A 193 -0.05 -3.23 16.45
N VAL A 194 0.46 -4.31 15.88
CA VAL A 194 1.85 -4.38 15.41
C VAL A 194 1.85 -4.49 13.89
N LEU A 195 2.43 -3.50 13.24
CA LEU A 195 2.53 -3.41 11.80
C LEU A 195 3.97 -3.71 11.39
N TYR A 196 4.12 -4.59 10.40
CA TYR A 196 5.39 -4.90 9.74
C TYR A 196 5.30 -4.47 8.30
N GLY A 197 6.37 -3.88 7.76
CA GLY A 197 6.38 -3.49 6.37
C GLY A 197 7.55 -2.62 6.00
N THR A 198 7.35 -1.83 4.95
CA THR A 198 8.35 -0.90 4.44
C THR A 198 7.73 0.48 4.23
N ALA A 199 8.61 1.46 4.08
CA ALA A 199 8.27 2.69 3.38
C ALA A 199 9.27 2.83 2.24
N PRO A 200 8.97 3.64 1.20
CA PRO A 200 9.99 4.07 0.26
C PRO A 200 11.21 4.55 1.04
N GLU A 201 12.39 4.16 0.61
CA GLU A 201 13.60 4.90 0.97
C GLU A 201 13.42 6.29 0.35
N GLY A 202 12.81 7.20 1.10
CA GLY A 202 13.11 8.61 0.94
C GLY A 202 14.62 8.75 1.10
N PRO A 203 15.26 9.76 0.47
CA PRO A 203 16.68 9.98 0.69
C PRO A 203 16.94 9.93 2.19
N HIS A 204 17.75 8.96 2.62
CA HIS A 204 18.33 8.91 3.94
C HIS A 204 19.30 10.10 4.04
N THR A 205 18.76 11.30 4.09
CA THR A 205 19.41 12.40 4.77
C THR A 205 18.99 12.23 6.23
N PRO A 206 19.94 11.99 7.16
CA PRO A 206 19.82 12.60 8.48
C PRO A 206 19.40 14.08 8.29
N PRO A 207 18.88 14.79 9.30
CA PRO A 207 18.90 16.24 9.22
C PRO A 207 20.38 16.71 9.26
N GLU A 208 21.15 16.43 8.21
CA GLU A 208 22.25 17.26 7.80
C GLU A 208 21.63 18.63 7.54
N SER A 209 22.28 19.63 8.13
CA SER A 209 21.78 20.98 8.34
C SER A 209 20.72 21.40 7.34
N SER A 210 19.62 21.98 7.84
CA SER A 210 18.54 22.55 7.03
C SER A 210 18.97 23.75 6.16
N GLY A 211 20.25 23.82 5.76
CA GLY A 211 20.90 24.84 4.97
C GLY A 211 20.57 26.24 5.44
N CYS A 212 20.20 26.42 6.71
CA CYS A 212 19.53 27.60 7.21
C CYS A 212 20.43 28.31 8.21
N LYS A 213 20.96 29.47 7.81
CA LYS A 213 21.75 30.35 8.66
C LYS A 213 20.91 31.06 9.72
N THR A 214 19.63 31.32 9.45
CA THR A 214 18.79 32.11 10.36
C THR A 214 17.33 31.67 10.32
N LEU A 215 16.77 31.38 11.50
CA LEU A 215 15.39 30.96 11.71
C LEU A 215 14.59 32.08 12.40
N THR A 216 13.31 32.19 12.05
CA THR A 216 12.36 33.01 12.81
C THR A 216 11.92 32.29 14.08
N THR A 217 11.27 33.03 14.99
CA THR A 217 10.59 32.48 16.18
C THR A 217 9.51 31.45 15.85
N SER A 218 9.02 31.42 14.60
CA SER A 218 8.07 30.46 14.06
C SER A 218 8.73 29.29 13.30
N GLN A 219 10.04 29.07 13.49
CA GLN A 219 10.83 28.02 12.83
C GLN A 219 10.86 28.10 11.30
N ALA A 220 10.62 29.28 10.72
CA ALA A 220 10.76 29.53 9.28
C ALA A 220 12.19 29.98 8.97
N CYS A 221 12.82 29.42 7.93
CA CYS A 221 14.13 29.89 7.52
C CYS A 221 14.03 31.20 6.73
N VAL A 222 14.92 32.16 7.02
CA VAL A 222 15.01 33.44 6.32
C VAL A 222 16.33 33.62 5.56
N VAL A 223 17.41 32.97 5.99
CA VAL A 223 18.72 33.04 5.32
C VAL A 223 19.26 31.64 5.11
N CYS A 224 19.63 31.32 3.88
CA CYS A 224 20.23 30.04 3.54
C CYS A 224 21.77 30.07 3.53
N GLU A 225 22.40 28.92 3.76
CA GLU A 225 23.83 28.69 3.57
C GLU A 225 24.22 28.79 2.09
N GLU A 226 25.50 29.03 1.83
CA GLU A 226 26.00 29.10 0.45
C GLU A 226 25.77 27.75 -0.25
N GLY A 227 25.17 27.79 -1.44
CA GLY A 227 24.75 26.58 -2.17
C GLY A 227 23.29 26.18 -1.96
N PHE A 228 22.54 26.88 -1.11
CA PHE A 228 21.09 26.70 -0.93
C PHE A 228 20.29 27.93 -1.35
N SER A 229 19.07 27.72 -1.83
CA SER A 229 18.11 28.75 -2.21
C SER A 229 16.86 28.68 -1.36
N LEU A 230 16.33 29.85 -0.97
CA LEU A 230 15.10 29.92 -0.19
C LEU A 230 13.88 29.64 -1.08
N HIS A 231 13.07 28.65 -0.71
CA HIS A 231 11.79 28.35 -1.32
C HIS A 231 10.73 28.14 -0.24
N GLN A 232 9.67 28.95 -0.24
CA GLN A 232 8.55 28.81 0.71
C GLN A 232 8.98 28.60 2.19
N LYS A 233 9.95 29.40 2.65
CA LYS A 233 10.49 29.40 4.04
C LYS A 233 11.37 28.19 4.41
N THR A 234 11.82 27.40 3.45
CA THR A 234 12.82 26.35 3.62
C THR A 234 13.98 26.54 2.64
N CYS A 235 15.17 26.07 3.01
CA CYS A 235 16.33 26.12 2.14
C CYS A 235 16.44 24.82 1.34
N VAL A 236 16.49 24.96 0.02
CA VAL A 236 16.60 23.83 -0.91
C VAL A 236 17.89 23.95 -1.72
N GLN A 237 18.58 22.84 -1.94
CA GLN A 237 19.80 22.82 -2.75
C GLN A 237 19.48 23.00 -4.25
N HIS A 238 18.29 22.58 -4.68
CA HIS A 238 17.80 22.73 -6.05
C HIS A 238 16.36 23.29 -6.02
N CYS A 239 16.08 24.32 -6.82
CA CYS A 239 14.72 24.88 -6.92
C CYS A 239 13.78 23.88 -7.60
N PRO A 240 12.50 23.81 -7.17
CA PRO A 240 11.51 22.92 -7.76
C PRO A 240 11.19 23.31 -9.22
N PRO A 241 10.60 22.41 -10.02
CA PRO A 241 10.19 22.69 -11.40
C PRO A 241 9.36 23.98 -11.49
N GLY A 242 9.66 24.82 -12.49
CA GLY A 242 9.05 26.14 -12.65
C GLY A 242 9.69 27.26 -11.82
N PHE A 243 10.77 27.01 -11.08
CA PHE A 243 11.54 28.03 -10.36
C PHE A 243 13.04 27.95 -10.69
N THR A 244 13.74 29.08 -10.67
CA THR A 244 15.20 29.16 -10.82
C THR A 244 15.81 29.87 -9.61
N PRO A 245 17.02 29.49 -9.17
CA PRO A 245 17.74 30.27 -8.16
C PRO A 245 18.11 31.64 -8.75
N GLN A 246 17.82 32.70 -8.01
CA GLN A 246 18.21 34.06 -8.34
C GLN A 246 18.70 34.77 -7.09
N VAL A 247 19.81 35.51 -7.21
CA VAL A 247 20.33 36.33 -6.11
C VAL A 247 19.55 37.63 -6.09
N LEU A 248 18.77 37.86 -5.03
CA LEU A 248 18.11 39.14 -4.76
C LEU A 248 18.74 39.81 -3.55
N ASP A 249 18.78 41.13 -3.59
CA ASP A 249 19.03 41.95 -2.41
C ASP A 249 17.75 41.95 -1.56
N THR A 250 17.79 41.29 -0.40
CA THR A 250 16.67 41.26 0.55
C THR A 250 16.97 42.18 1.72
N HIS A 251 16.05 43.11 2.00
CA HIS A 251 16.13 43.99 3.17
C HIS A 251 15.54 43.28 4.39
N TYR A 252 16.29 43.23 5.49
CA TYR A 252 15.80 42.76 6.78
C TYR A 252 15.86 43.89 7.81
N SER A 253 14.81 44.02 8.63
CA SER A 253 14.81 44.89 9.80
C SER A 253 15.26 44.06 11.01
N THR A 254 16.53 44.19 11.41
CA THR A 254 16.92 43.83 12.78
C THR A 254 16.64 45.01 13.70
N GLU A 255 16.45 44.75 15.00
CA GLU A 255 16.06 45.76 16.01
C GLU A 255 17.04 46.93 16.19
N ASN A 256 18.10 47.10 15.39
CA ASN A 256 18.86 48.36 15.36
C ASN A 256 19.73 48.63 14.11
N ASP A 257 19.65 47.88 13.01
CA ASP A 257 20.24 48.29 11.71
C ASP A 257 19.66 47.49 10.53
N VAL A 258 19.71 48.08 9.32
CA VAL A 258 19.28 47.45 8.06
C VAL A 258 20.53 47.11 7.23
N GLU A 259 21.00 45.87 7.30
CA GLU A 259 22.01 45.35 6.38
C GLU A 259 21.34 44.74 5.13
N THR A 260 21.85 45.11 3.95
CA THR A 260 21.40 44.53 2.67
C THR A 260 22.17 43.23 2.44
N ILE A 261 21.50 42.08 2.56
CA ILE A 261 22.12 40.78 2.34
C ILE A 261 21.69 40.24 0.98
N ARG A 262 22.67 39.77 0.19
CA ARG A 262 22.45 39.04 -1.06
C ARG A 262 22.03 37.60 -0.74
N ALA A 263 20.74 37.30 -0.91
CA ALA A 263 20.19 35.96 -0.66
C ALA A 263 19.82 35.27 -1.98
N SER A 264 20.13 33.98 -2.10
CA SER A 264 19.67 33.14 -3.20
C SER A 264 18.24 32.68 -2.92
N VAL A 265 17.29 33.04 -3.79
CA VAL A 265 15.86 32.73 -3.65
C VAL A 265 15.36 32.03 -4.91
N CYS A 266 14.50 31.04 -4.77
CA CYS A 266 13.84 30.40 -5.90
C CYS A 266 12.74 31.32 -6.45
N THR A 267 13.00 31.96 -7.59
CA THR A 267 12.03 32.80 -8.28
C THR A 267 11.29 32.02 -9.38
N PRO A 268 9.98 32.24 -9.56
CA PRO A 268 9.20 31.53 -10.57
C PRO A 268 9.65 31.93 -11.97
N CYS A 269 9.69 30.95 -12.87
CA CYS A 269 9.94 31.14 -14.28
C CYS A 269 8.76 31.87 -14.95
N HIS A 270 9.04 32.54 -16.08
CA HIS A 270 7.99 33.12 -16.90
C HIS A 270 6.96 32.06 -17.32
N SER A 271 5.67 32.42 -17.38
CA SER A 271 4.55 31.50 -17.61
C SER A 271 4.62 30.70 -18.92
N SER A 272 5.49 31.10 -19.84
CA SER A 272 5.76 30.40 -21.10
C SER A 272 6.76 29.24 -20.99
N CYS A 273 7.40 29.02 -19.83
CA CYS A 273 8.48 28.03 -19.67
C CYS A 273 8.32 27.15 -18.42
N ALA A 274 8.47 25.84 -18.60
CA ALA A 274 8.39 24.84 -17.53
C ALA A 274 9.67 24.76 -16.66
N THR A 275 10.83 25.11 -17.24
CA THR A 275 12.12 25.22 -16.56
C THR A 275 12.92 26.36 -17.18
N CYS A 276 13.51 27.21 -16.34
CA CYS A 276 14.36 28.32 -16.73
C CYS A 276 15.71 28.22 -15.99
N GLN A 277 16.79 28.68 -16.62
CA GLN A 277 18.13 28.65 -16.03
C GLN A 277 18.59 30.09 -15.76
N GLY A 278 18.88 30.40 -14.49
CA GLY A 278 19.45 31.69 -14.09
C GLY A 278 20.91 31.82 -14.53
N LEU A 279 21.30 32.99 -15.03
CA LEU A 279 22.69 33.30 -15.36
C LEU A 279 23.49 33.51 -14.07
N ALA A 280 24.64 32.83 -13.95
CA ALA A 280 25.67 33.15 -12.96
C ALA A 280 26.24 34.57 -13.22
N PRO A 281 26.79 35.26 -12.20
CA PRO A 281 27.15 36.66 -12.31
C PRO A 281 28.45 36.82 -13.11
N THR A 282 28.34 37.23 -14.37
CA THR A 282 29.46 37.82 -15.10
C THR A 282 29.00 39.07 -15.84
N ASP A 283 29.62 40.18 -15.44
CA ASP A 283 29.84 41.43 -16.19
C ASP A 283 28.74 42.54 -16.13
N PRO A 284 28.99 43.71 -15.50
CA PRO A 284 28.01 44.80 -15.36
C PRO A 284 27.83 45.69 -16.60
N HIS A 285 28.32 45.29 -17.77
CA HIS A 285 28.14 46.05 -19.02
C HIS A 285 27.33 45.28 -20.08
N ARG A 286 26.04 45.02 -19.82
CA ARG A 286 25.09 44.68 -20.90
C ARG A 286 23.65 45.10 -20.57
N LEU A 287 23.08 45.95 -21.43
CA LEU A 287 21.65 46.34 -21.43
C LEU A 287 20.75 45.17 -21.91
N PRO A 288 19.44 45.18 -21.56
CA PRO A 288 18.63 43.96 -21.43
C PRO A 288 17.88 43.64 -22.72
N GLN A 289 18.32 42.63 -23.48
CA GLN A 289 17.48 42.00 -24.52
C GLN A 289 17.86 40.53 -24.71
N LEU A 290 17.04 39.62 -24.19
CA LEU A 290 16.57 38.36 -24.80
C LEU A 290 15.87 37.47 -23.75
N PRO A 291 14.83 36.69 -24.12
CA PRO A 291 14.17 35.77 -23.20
C PRO A 291 15.14 34.68 -22.74
N GLN A 292 15.02 34.27 -21.48
CA GLN A 292 15.78 33.16 -20.90
C GLN A 292 15.72 31.92 -21.82
N PRO A 293 16.83 31.20 -22.06
CA PRO A 293 16.82 30.00 -22.86
C PRO A 293 15.99 28.92 -22.14
N CYS A 294 14.86 28.54 -22.73
CA CYS A 294 13.99 27.50 -22.20
C CYS A 294 14.43 26.15 -22.78
N LEU A 295 14.75 25.18 -21.91
CA LEU A 295 14.98 23.80 -22.33
C LEU A 295 13.63 23.15 -22.62
N ALA A 296 13.39 22.78 -23.89
CA ALA A 296 12.22 22.03 -24.30
C ALA A 296 12.39 20.55 -23.93
N GLY A 297 11.56 20.04 -23.01
CA GLY A 297 11.36 18.60 -22.84
C GLY A 297 10.60 18.00 -24.04
N PRO A 298 10.69 16.68 -24.28
CA PRO A 298 10.14 16.06 -25.48
C PRO A 298 8.62 16.19 -25.49
N ARG A 299 8.08 16.93 -26.46
CA ARG A 299 6.63 17.01 -26.70
C ARG A 299 6.17 15.70 -27.35
N GLY A 300 5.32 14.96 -26.65
CA GLY A 300 4.43 13.99 -27.29
C GLY A 300 3.52 14.72 -28.27
N ALA A 301 3.46 14.24 -29.51
CA ALA A 301 2.57 14.77 -30.52
C ALA A 301 1.15 14.25 -30.27
N ASP A 302 0.25 15.14 -29.84
CA ASP A 302 -1.19 14.93 -29.97
C ASP A 302 -1.56 14.99 -31.46
N VAL A 303 -1.99 13.87 -32.02
CA VAL A 303 -2.62 13.80 -33.35
C VAL A 303 -4.12 13.56 -33.14
N LEU A 304 -4.90 14.59 -33.44
CA LEU A 304 -6.35 14.48 -33.64
C LEU A 304 -6.61 13.79 -35.00
N PRO A 305 -7.48 12.77 -35.12
CA PRO A 305 -7.86 12.26 -36.43
C PRO A 305 -9.13 12.95 -36.94
N THR A 306 -9.03 13.57 -38.11
CA THR A 306 -10.15 14.01 -38.97
C THR A 306 -10.63 12.85 -39.85
N GLU A 307 -11.95 12.67 -39.95
CA GLU A 307 -12.64 11.79 -40.92
C GLU A 307 -12.32 12.14 -42.38
N PRO A 308 -12.36 11.15 -43.29
CA PRO A 308 -13.30 11.29 -44.41
C PRO A 308 -14.04 10.00 -44.84
N GLU A 309 -15.11 10.27 -45.60
CA GLU A 309 -16.18 9.46 -46.20
C GLU A 309 -15.90 8.04 -46.74
N GLN A 310 -16.93 7.19 -46.62
CA GLN A 310 -17.09 5.83 -47.15
C GLN A 310 -17.27 5.76 -48.69
N PRO A 311 -17.07 4.56 -49.26
CA PRO A 311 -18.06 4.02 -50.20
C PRO A 311 -18.57 2.61 -49.83
N ARG A 312 -19.86 2.39 -50.10
CA ARG A 312 -20.70 1.20 -49.85
C ARG A 312 -20.22 -0.06 -50.60
N VAL A 313 -20.27 -1.22 -49.93
CA VAL A 313 -20.58 -2.55 -50.53
C VAL A 313 -21.38 -3.41 -49.53
N ALA A 314 -22.38 -4.12 -50.04
CA ALA A 314 -23.45 -4.86 -49.35
C ALA A 314 -23.01 -6.25 -48.78
N PRO A 315 -23.84 -6.92 -47.94
CA PRO A 315 -23.39 -8.00 -47.05
C PRO A 315 -23.47 -9.39 -47.70
N ALA A 316 -22.51 -10.26 -47.38
CA ALA A 316 -22.57 -11.69 -47.68
C ALA A 316 -22.71 -12.51 -46.39
N ALA A 317 -23.60 -13.50 -46.48
CA ALA A 317 -24.26 -14.21 -45.40
C ALA A 317 -23.39 -15.19 -44.61
N ALA A 318 -23.81 -15.41 -43.36
CA ALA A 318 -23.41 -16.52 -42.52
C ALA A 318 -24.01 -17.85 -43.02
N ALA A 319 -23.21 -18.92 -43.04
CA ALA A 319 -23.70 -20.29 -43.11
C ALA A 319 -22.67 -21.27 -42.53
N ALA A 320 -23.04 -21.95 -41.43
CA ALA A 320 -22.88 -23.40 -41.19
C ALA A 320 -23.19 -23.74 -39.71
N PRO A 321 -23.57 -24.98 -39.34
CA PRO A 321 -23.87 -26.14 -40.18
C PRO A 321 -25.27 -26.76 -39.94
N GLU A 322 -25.73 -27.48 -40.97
CA GLU A 322 -26.92 -28.32 -40.98
C GLU A 322 -26.65 -29.66 -40.29
N ALA A 323 -27.63 -30.15 -39.53
CA ALA A 323 -27.67 -31.50 -39.00
C ALA A 323 -28.57 -32.39 -39.87
N ALA A 324 -28.15 -33.62 -40.19
CA ALA A 324 -29.06 -34.77 -40.34
C ALA A 324 -28.34 -36.12 -40.58
N HIS A 325 -28.55 -37.02 -39.61
CA HIS A 325 -28.94 -38.43 -39.75
C HIS A 325 -28.31 -39.39 -40.77
N ARG A 326 -27.77 -40.50 -40.24
CA ARG A 326 -28.17 -41.90 -40.54
C ARG A 326 -27.51 -42.83 -39.50
N GLY A 327 -28.27 -43.38 -38.56
CA GLY A 327 -28.71 -44.79 -38.55
C GLY A 327 -28.01 -45.51 -37.37
N GLY A 328 -28.56 -46.43 -36.61
CA GLY A 328 -29.83 -47.15 -36.58
C GLY A 328 -29.65 -48.35 -35.63
N GLY A 329 -30.65 -48.67 -34.81
CA GLY A 329 -30.76 -49.91 -33.99
C GLY A 329 -29.93 -49.92 -32.70
N GLY A 330 -30.41 -50.37 -31.54
CA GLY A 330 -31.61 -51.10 -31.16
C GLY A 330 -31.30 -51.97 -29.93
N ALA A 331 -32.31 -52.15 -29.06
CA ALA A 331 -32.39 -53.04 -27.87
C ALA A 331 -31.58 -52.61 -26.62
N ALA A 332 -32.16 -52.18 -25.50
CA ALA A 332 -33.13 -52.82 -24.60
C ALA A 332 -32.57 -54.03 -23.84
N ALA A 333 -32.29 -53.85 -22.54
CA ALA A 333 -32.55 -54.84 -21.50
C ALA A 333 -32.51 -54.18 -20.12
N ALA A 334 -33.65 -54.22 -19.44
CA ALA A 334 -33.81 -53.94 -18.02
C ALA A 334 -33.14 -55.03 -17.17
N GLY A 335 -32.64 -54.64 -15.99
CA GLY A 335 -32.18 -55.55 -14.95
C GLY A 335 -32.48 -54.98 -13.57
N ARG A 336 -33.61 -55.42 -13.00
CA ARG A 336 -34.08 -55.19 -11.62
C ARG A 336 -33.39 -56.16 -10.64
N ALA A 337 -33.54 -55.84 -9.35
CA ALA A 337 -33.49 -56.71 -8.15
C ALA A 337 -32.09 -56.94 -7.54
N ALA A 338 -31.88 -57.05 -6.23
CA ALA A 338 -32.70 -56.96 -5.00
C ALA A 338 -31.69 -56.83 -3.82
N ALA A 339 -31.99 -56.01 -2.81
CA ALA A 339 -32.25 -56.39 -1.40
C ALA A 339 -31.28 -57.40 -0.74
N LEU A 340 -30.74 -57.05 0.44
CA LEU A 340 -30.74 -57.87 1.67
C LEU A 340 -29.87 -57.23 2.78
N THR A 341 -30.53 -56.69 3.81
CA THR A 341 -30.17 -56.82 5.25
C THR A 341 -30.50 -58.28 5.70
N PRO A 342 -29.97 -58.84 6.82
CA PRO A 342 -30.03 -58.37 8.22
C PRO A 342 -28.68 -58.60 8.98
N ALA A 343 -28.46 -58.38 10.27
CA ALA A 343 -29.27 -58.25 11.49
C ALA A 343 -28.58 -57.30 12.49
#